data_AF-A0AAW2KKC2-F1
#
_entry.id   AF-A0AAW2KKC2-F1
#
_cell.length_a   1.000
_cell.length_b   1.000
_cell.length_c   1.000
_cell.angle_alpha   90.00
_cell.angle_beta   90.00
_cell.angle_gamma   90.00
#
_symmetry.space_group_name_H-M   'P 1'
#
loop_
_entity.id
_entity.type
_entity.pdbx_description
1 polymer ?
#
loop_
_entity_poly.entity_id
_entity_poly.type
_entity_poly.pdbx_seq_one_letter_code
_entity_poly.pdbx_strand_id
1 'polypeptide(L)'
;MDKPLPQTLLDGSSSKEREIFERWHADHHKVRSIILASMSNDVQKQYDRLDDVASILQRMKEDYAIPDRHIRYIATKEFFRAKMTEGSSVQEHGFKMLSLVEKLEDLKAKFVNDPYIDVILQSLPPSYDPFVVNFNMNGLEKFINELINMLVQYKATIKKSAPSY
;
A
#
# COMPACT_ATOMS: atom_id res chain seq x y z
N MET A 1 18.62 -1.84 -14.84
CA MET A 1 19.48 -2.46 -15.88
C MET A 1 19.99 -3.77 -15.29
N ASP A 2 19.16 -4.81 -15.29
CA ASP A 2 19.61 -6.17 -14.94
C ASP A 2 20.20 -6.80 -16.19
N LYS A 3 21.53 -6.93 -16.22
CA LYS A 3 22.18 -7.77 -17.20
C LYS A 3 21.97 -9.21 -16.76
N PRO A 4 21.45 -10.12 -17.61
CA PRO A 4 21.38 -11.53 -17.25
C PRO A 4 22.81 -12.03 -17.00
N LEU A 5 23.00 -12.68 -15.85
CA LEU A 5 24.31 -13.16 -15.41
C LEU A 5 24.75 -14.38 -16.24
N PRO A 6 26.08 -14.58 -16.43
CA PRO A 6 26.60 -15.68 -17.24
C PRO A 6 26.18 -17.04 -16.66
N GLN A 7 25.65 -17.93 -17.48
CA GLN A 7 25.27 -19.29 -17.08
C GLN A 7 26.47 -20.23 -16.89
N THR A 8 27.65 -19.80 -17.35
CA THR A 8 28.88 -20.59 -17.35
C THR A 8 30.10 -19.69 -17.18
N LEU A 9 31.08 -20.15 -16.40
CA LEU A 9 32.40 -19.53 -16.30
C LEU A 9 33.16 -19.66 -17.63
N LEU A 10 33.90 -18.60 -18.01
CA LEU A 10 34.75 -18.60 -19.20
C LEU A 10 36.05 -19.36 -18.94
N ASP A 11 36.57 -20.03 -19.95
CA ASP A 11 37.86 -20.71 -19.84
C ASP A 11 38.98 -19.66 -19.64
N GLY A 12 39.64 -19.70 -18.48
CA GLY A 12 40.57 -18.65 -18.02
C GLY A 12 40.09 -17.76 -16.87
N SER A 13 38.88 -17.95 -16.32
CA SER A 13 38.41 -17.19 -15.14
C SER A 13 39.34 -17.36 -13.93
N SER A 14 39.63 -16.25 -13.26
CA SER A 14 40.47 -16.20 -12.06
C SER A 14 39.84 -16.93 -10.87
N SER A 15 40.66 -17.35 -9.91
CA SER A 15 40.18 -18.04 -8.70
C SER A 15 39.10 -17.25 -7.94
N LYS A 16 39.23 -15.91 -7.92
CA LYS A 16 38.27 -15.02 -7.24
C LYS A 16 36.93 -14.94 -7.99
N GLU A 17 36.95 -14.94 -9.32
CA GLU A 17 35.73 -14.96 -10.14
C GLU A 17 34.99 -16.29 -9.99
N ARG A 18 35.72 -17.41 -9.88
CA ARG A 18 35.14 -18.73 -9.63
C ARG A 18 34.46 -18.81 -8.25
N GLU A 19 35.12 -18.32 -7.19
CA GLU A 19 34.52 -18.27 -5.84
C GLU A 19 33.24 -17.42 -5.81
N ILE A 20 33.24 -16.26 -6.47
CA ILE A 20 32.06 -15.38 -6.53
C ILE A 20 30.91 -16.07 -7.27
N PHE A 21 31.21 -16.75 -8.39
CA PHE A 21 30.24 -17.48 -9.17
C PHE A 21 29.62 -18.65 -8.40
N GLU A 22 30.44 -19.48 -7.73
CA GLU A 22 29.96 -20.60 -6.92
C GLU A 22 29.11 -20.13 -5.74
N ARG A 23 29.56 -19.08 -5.04
CA ARG A 23 28.80 -18.49 -3.93
C ARG A 23 27.44 -17.99 -4.40
N TRP A 24 27.40 -17.29 -5.53
CA TRP A 24 26.15 -16.81 -6.11
C TRP A 24 25.18 -17.96 -6.44
N HIS A 25 25.67 -19.03 -7.07
CA HIS A 25 24.84 -20.20 -7.36
C HIS A 25 24.32 -20.88 -6.10
N ALA A 26 25.18 -21.03 -5.08
CA ALA A 26 24.78 -21.58 -3.79
C ALA A 26 23.69 -20.73 -3.11
N ASP A 27 23.86 -19.41 -3.10
CA ASP A 27 22.87 -18.48 -2.55
C ASP A 27 21.56 -18.52 -3.35
N HIS A 28 21.65 -18.58 -4.68
CA HIS A 28 20.47 -18.67 -5.55
C HIS A 28 19.68 -19.96 -5.31
N HIS A 29 20.35 -21.12 -5.22
CA HIS A 29 19.73 -22.39 -4.86
C HIS A 29 19.10 -22.38 -3.47
N LYS A 30 19.76 -21.71 -2.51
CA LYS A 30 19.23 -21.55 -1.15
C LYS A 30 17.95 -20.71 -1.15
N VAL A 31 17.94 -19.57 -1.82
CA VAL A 31 16.75 -18.70 -1.96
C VAL A 31 15.61 -19.47 -2.62
N ARG A 32 15.89 -20.19 -3.71
CA ARG A 32 14.91 -21.05 -4.37
C ARG A 32 14.31 -22.09 -3.42
N SER A 33 15.16 -22.77 -2.66
CA SER A 33 14.72 -23.79 -1.69
C SER A 33 13.83 -23.19 -0.61
N ILE A 34 14.17 -22.00 -0.11
CA ILE A 34 13.36 -21.26 0.88
C ILE A 34 11.99 -20.89 0.30
N ILE A 35 11.96 -20.34 -0.92
CA ILE A 35 10.71 -19.97 -1.60
C ILE A 35 9.80 -21.20 -1.75
N LEU A 36 10.34 -22.29 -2.32
CA LEU A 36 9.57 -23.52 -2.52
C LEU A 36 9.10 -24.16 -1.20
N ALA A 37 9.92 -24.15 -0.16
CA ALA A 37 9.57 -24.71 1.15
C ALA A 37 8.50 -23.88 1.90
N SER A 38 8.35 -22.60 1.57
CA SER A 38 7.31 -21.74 2.14
C SER A 38 5.93 -21.93 1.49
N MET A 39 5.86 -22.68 0.39
CA MET A 39 4.62 -22.99 -0.31
C MET A 39 3.94 -24.23 0.29
N SER A 40 2.62 -24.34 0.08
CA SER A 40 1.93 -25.61 0.31
C SER A 40 2.34 -26.64 -0.75
N ASN A 41 2.25 -27.93 -0.43
CA ASN A 41 2.69 -29.02 -1.31
C ASN A 41 2.09 -28.96 -2.73
N ASP A 42 0.83 -28.54 -2.86
CA ASP A 42 0.15 -28.48 -4.16
C ASP A 42 0.62 -27.30 -5.01
N VAL A 43 1.01 -26.19 -4.38
CA VAL A 43 1.59 -25.02 -5.04
C VAL A 43 3.04 -25.31 -5.40
N GLN A 44 3.82 -25.87 -4.48
CA GLN A 44 5.23 -26.21 -4.69
C GLN A 44 5.43 -27.10 -5.92
N LYS A 45 4.60 -28.12 -6.12
CA LYS A 45 4.63 -29.02 -7.30
C LYS A 45 4.42 -28.32 -8.64
N GLN A 46 3.89 -27.10 -8.67
CA GLN A 46 3.71 -26.33 -9.89
C GLN A 46 4.98 -25.57 -10.30
N TYR A 47 5.89 -25.34 -9.34
CA TYR A 47 7.10 -24.53 -9.50
C TYR A 47 8.42 -25.32 -9.32
N ASP A 48 8.35 -26.59 -8.90
CA ASP A 48 9.50 -27.45 -8.60
C ASP A 48 10.44 -27.70 -9.79
N ARG A 49 9.94 -27.56 -11.02
CA ARG A 49 10.70 -27.69 -12.29
C ARG A 49 11.34 -26.40 -12.78
N LEU A 50 11.09 -25.25 -12.14
CA LEU A 50 11.69 -23.97 -12.54
C LEU A 50 13.02 -23.80 -11.81
N ASP A 51 14.14 -23.77 -12.53
CA ASP A 51 15.48 -23.72 -11.92
C ASP A 51 15.88 -22.33 -11.42
N ASP A 52 15.29 -21.27 -11.99
CA ASP A 52 15.61 -19.88 -11.69
C ASP A 52 14.52 -19.21 -10.83
N VAL A 53 14.96 -18.47 -9.82
CA VAL A 53 14.10 -17.72 -8.89
C VAL A 53 13.27 -16.65 -9.61
N ALA A 54 13.83 -15.97 -10.62
CA ALA A 54 13.08 -14.92 -11.33
C ALA A 54 11.87 -15.51 -12.08
N SER A 55 12.05 -16.69 -12.67
CA SER A 55 10.99 -17.45 -13.34
C SER A 55 9.89 -17.90 -12.38
N ILE A 56 10.26 -18.35 -11.17
CA ILE A 56 9.30 -18.69 -10.11
C ILE A 56 8.49 -17.44 -9.73
N LEU A 57 9.16 -16.33 -9.42
CA LEU A 57 8.50 -15.09 -9.00
C LEU A 57 7.60 -14.51 -10.10
N GLN A 58 8.04 -14.52 -11.36
CA GLN A 58 7.26 -14.03 -12.49
C GLN A 58 5.99 -14.85 -12.67
N ARG A 59 6.10 -16.19 -12.64
CA ARG A 59 4.94 -17.07 -12.80
C ARG A 59 3.97 -16.97 -11.61
N MET A 60 4.49 -16.87 -10.39
CA MET A 60 3.65 -16.58 -9.21
C MET A 60 2.90 -15.27 -9.38
N LYS A 61 3.56 -14.22 -9.90
CA LYS A 61 2.89 -12.96 -10.20
C LYS A 61 1.79 -13.13 -11.23
N GLU A 62 1.95 -13.97 -12.25
CA GLU A 62 0.92 -14.22 -13.26
C GLU A 62 -0.25 -15.04 -12.69
N ASP A 63 0.05 -16.11 -11.97
CA ASP A 63 -0.95 -17.06 -11.45
C ASP A 63 -1.76 -16.48 -10.28
N TYR A 64 -1.13 -15.62 -9.47
CA TYR A 64 -1.72 -15.07 -8.25
C TYR A 64 -1.85 -13.55 -8.26
N ALA A 65 -1.58 -12.86 -9.38
CA ALA A 65 -1.88 -11.44 -9.48
C ALA A 65 -3.37 -11.22 -9.23
N ILE A 66 -3.66 -10.43 -8.21
CA ILE A 66 -4.97 -9.83 -8.08
C ILE A 66 -5.03 -8.69 -9.11
N PRO A 67 -5.99 -8.69 -10.04
CA PRO A 67 -6.07 -7.65 -11.05
C PRO A 67 -6.20 -6.26 -10.40
N ASP A 68 -5.50 -5.25 -10.91
CA ASP A 68 -5.59 -3.86 -10.43
C ASP A 68 -7.03 -3.34 -10.34
N ARG A 69 -7.91 -3.82 -11.24
CA ARG A 69 -9.34 -3.52 -11.19
C ARG A 69 -10.00 -4.02 -9.90
N HIS A 70 -9.67 -5.23 -9.46
CA HIS A 70 -10.21 -5.81 -8.23
C HIS A 70 -9.64 -5.11 -6.99
N ILE A 71 -8.33 -4.85 -6.96
CA ILE A 71 -7.68 -4.11 -5.86
C ILE A 71 -8.30 -2.72 -5.74
N ARG A 72 -8.45 -2.01 -6.86
CA ARG A 72 -9.10 -0.69 -6.90
C ARG A 72 -10.54 -0.74 -6.43
N TYR A 73 -11.31 -1.74 -6.86
CA TYR A 73 -12.68 -1.92 -6.38
C TYR A 73 -12.74 -2.08 -4.86
N ILE A 74 -11.85 -2.89 -4.26
CA ILE A 74 -11.78 -3.05 -2.80
C ILE A 74 -11.42 -1.72 -2.14
N ALA A 75 -10.37 -1.05 -2.59
CA ALA A 75 -9.93 0.23 -2.01
C ALA A 75 -11.02 1.31 -2.11
N THR A 76 -11.68 1.43 -3.26
CA THR A 76 -12.81 2.35 -3.46
C THR A 76 -13.96 1.99 -2.52
N LYS A 77 -14.32 0.71 -2.40
CA LYS A 77 -15.36 0.25 -1.49
C LYS A 77 -15.04 0.57 -0.03
N GLU A 78 -13.80 0.39 0.40
CA GLU A 78 -13.35 0.74 1.76
C GLU A 78 -13.38 2.25 2.00
N PHE A 79 -12.91 3.04 1.03
CA PHE A 79 -12.90 4.50 1.10
C PHE A 79 -14.31 5.09 1.27
N PHE A 80 -15.25 4.70 0.41
CA PHE A 80 -16.63 5.20 0.49
C PHE A 80 -17.42 4.69 1.71
N ARG A 81 -17.02 3.55 2.29
CA ARG A 81 -17.69 2.97 3.48
C ARG A 81 -17.06 3.39 4.79
N ALA A 82 -15.86 3.96 4.77
CA ALA A 82 -15.20 4.42 5.98
C ALA A 82 -16.06 5.51 6.63
N LYS A 83 -16.44 5.29 7.89
CA LYS A 83 -17.13 6.25 8.75
C LYS A 83 -16.39 6.31 10.08
N MET A 84 -16.13 7.52 10.55
CA MET A 84 -15.57 7.74 11.87
C MET A 84 -16.68 7.61 12.91
N THR A 85 -16.39 6.94 14.02
CA THR A 85 -17.34 6.79 15.12
C THR A 85 -17.26 8.00 16.05
N GLU A 86 -18.37 8.40 16.66
CA GLU A 86 -18.40 9.49 17.64
C GLU A 86 -17.39 9.24 18.77
N GLY A 87 -16.61 10.26 19.14
CA GLY A 87 -15.57 10.17 20.16
C GLY A 87 -14.24 9.51 19.73
N SER A 88 -14.18 8.76 18.63
CA SER A 88 -12.95 8.07 18.20
C SER A 88 -11.85 9.03 17.73
N SER A 89 -10.62 8.54 17.54
CA SER A 89 -9.47 9.36 17.13
C SER A 89 -9.65 9.90 15.71
N VAL A 90 -9.74 11.23 15.58
CA VAL A 90 -9.84 11.90 14.27
C VAL A 90 -8.54 11.85 13.49
N GLN A 91 -7.41 11.79 14.19
CA GLN A 91 -6.10 11.66 13.57
C GLN A 91 -5.93 10.27 12.93
N GLU A 92 -6.30 9.21 13.65
CA GLU A 92 -6.23 7.83 13.12
C GLU A 92 -7.16 7.66 11.93
N HIS A 93 -8.39 8.17 12.03
CA HIS A 93 -9.34 8.14 10.90
C HIS A 93 -8.80 8.93 9.70
N GLY A 94 -8.26 10.13 9.93
CA GLY A 94 -7.65 10.96 8.88
C GLY A 94 -6.52 10.24 8.15
N PHE A 95 -5.58 9.63 8.88
CA PHE A 95 -4.49 8.86 8.26
C PHE A 95 -4.98 7.61 7.52
N LYS A 96 -6.01 6.93 8.03
CA LYS A 96 -6.64 5.83 7.30
C LYS A 96 -7.19 6.31 5.95
N MET A 97 -7.90 7.44 5.94
CA MET A 97 -8.44 8.00 4.69
C MET A 97 -7.32 8.42 3.73
N LEU A 98 -6.25 9.05 4.21
CA LEU A 98 -5.08 9.41 3.40
C LEU A 98 -4.46 8.17 2.74
N SER A 99 -4.22 7.10 3.52
CA SER A 99 -3.65 5.86 2.99
C SER A 99 -4.52 5.20 1.91
N LEU A 100 -5.85 5.33 2.00
CA LEU A 100 -6.77 4.84 0.99
C LEU A 100 -6.72 5.68 -0.28
N VAL A 101 -6.53 7.00 -0.15
CA VAL A 101 -6.38 7.91 -1.29
C VAL A 101 -5.07 7.65 -2.03
N GLU A 102 -3.94 7.58 -1.32
CA GLU A 102 -2.63 7.25 -1.90
C GLU A 102 -2.69 5.91 -2.66
N LYS A 103 -3.33 4.89 -2.07
CA LYS A 103 -3.56 3.60 -2.73
C LYS A 103 -4.41 3.71 -4.01
N LEU A 104 -5.42 4.58 -4.02
CA LEU A 104 -6.25 4.80 -5.20
C LEU A 104 -5.50 5.55 -6.30
N GLU A 105 -4.65 6.51 -5.93
CA GLU A 105 -3.76 7.24 -6.85
C GLU A 105 -2.73 6.32 -7.49
N ASP A 106 -2.09 5.43 -6.71
CA ASP A 106 -1.16 4.41 -7.21
C ASP A 106 -1.82 3.48 -8.24
N LEU A 107 -3.10 3.16 -8.03
CA LEU A 107 -3.91 2.36 -8.95
C LEU A 107 -4.45 3.18 -10.14
N LYS A 108 -4.01 4.43 -10.30
CA LYS A 108 -4.41 5.38 -11.35
C LYS A 108 -5.92 5.59 -11.37
N ALA A 109 -6.54 5.68 -10.19
CA ALA A 109 -7.92 6.12 -10.09
C ALA A 109 -8.03 7.58 -10.58
N LYS A 110 -9.05 7.88 -11.41
CA LYS A 110 -9.20 9.18 -12.08
C LYS A 110 -10.00 10.18 -11.24
N PHE A 111 -9.68 10.31 -9.95
CA PHE A 111 -10.30 11.32 -9.12
C PHE A 111 -9.47 12.61 -9.17
N VAL A 112 -10.15 13.75 -9.23
CA VAL A 112 -9.59 15.05 -8.87
C VAL A 112 -9.60 15.13 -7.33
N ASN A 113 -8.78 15.99 -6.71
CA ASN A 113 -8.63 16.07 -5.25
C ASN A 113 -9.96 16.34 -4.51
N ASP A 114 -10.85 17.15 -5.08
CA ASP A 114 -12.09 17.57 -4.40
C ASP A 114 -13.00 16.40 -4.00
N PRO A 115 -13.31 15.43 -4.89
CA PRO A 115 -14.04 14.21 -4.52
C PRO A 115 -13.46 13.45 -3.32
N TYR A 116 -12.14 13.44 -3.13
CA TYR A 116 -11.55 12.77 -1.98
C TYR A 116 -11.83 13.54 -0.69
N ILE A 117 -11.68 14.85 -0.73
CA ILE A 117 -11.99 15.74 0.40
C ILE A 117 -13.47 15.60 0.78
N ASP A 118 -14.39 15.63 -0.18
CA ASP A 118 -15.82 15.49 0.05
C ASP A 118 -16.18 14.19 0.77
N VAL A 119 -15.59 13.07 0.34
CA VAL A 119 -15.83 11.77 0.98
C VAL A 119 -15.24 11.73 2.39
N ILE A 120 -14.08 12.36 2.61
CA ILE A 120 -13.49 12.48 3.96
C ILE A 120 -14.42 13.30 4.86
N LEU A 121 -14.91 14.46 4.42
CA LEU A 121 -15.84 15.27 5.20
C LEU A 121 -17.14 14.52 5.52
N GLN A 122 -17.71 13.81 4.54
CA GLN A 122 -18.91 12.97 4.73
C GLN A 122 -18.67 11.76 5.64
N SER A 123 -17.41 11.38 5.87
CA SER A 123 -17.07 10.26 6.76
C SER A 123 -17.06 10.63 8.24
N LEU A 124 -17.07 11.91 8.56
CA LEU A 124 -17.04 12.41 9.93
C LEU A 124 -18.40 12.21 10.62
N PRO A 125 -18.44 12.11 11.95
CA PRO A 125 -19.69 12.01 12.69
C PRO A 125 -20.34 13.40 12.86
N PRO A 126 -21.62 13.47 13.25
CA PRO A 126 -22.38 14.73 13.30
C PRO A 126 -21.79 15.83 14.18
N SER A 127 -20.98 15.48 15.19
CA SER A 127 -20.29 16.48 16.02
C SER A 127 -19.31 17.38 15.24
N TYR A 128 -18.95 16.99 14.01
CA TYR A 128 -18.09 17.76 13.11
C TYR A 128 -18.89 18.59 12.07
N ASP A 129 -20.23 18.55 12.06
CA ASP A 129 -21.04 19.34 11.11
C ASP A 129 -20.67 20.84 11.09
N PRO A 130 -20.42 21.51 12.24
CA PRO A 130 -20.01 22.92 12.21
C PRO A 130 -18.67 23.14 11.51
N PHE A 131 -17.73 22.17 11.63
CA PHE A 131 -16.47 22.20 10.91
C PHE A 131 -16.69 22.06 9.41
N VAL A 132 -17.53 21.11 8.99
CA VAL A 132 -17.83 20.85 7.56
C VAL A 132 -18.45 22.07 6.91
N VAL A 133 -19.46 22.69 7.55
CA VAL A 133 -20.09 23.92 7.06
C VAL A 133 -19.06 25.04 6.90
N ASN A 134 -18.23 25.27 7.93
CA ASN A 134 -17.19 26.28 7.88
C ASN A 134 -16.12 25.98 6.81
N PHE A 135 -15.70 24.72 6.67
CA PHE A 135 -14.72 24.31 5.66
C PHE A 135 -15.23 24.63 4.25
N ASN A 136 -16.47 24.26 3.94
CA ASN A 136 -17.09 24.47 2.63
C ASN A 136 -17.27 25.95 2.28
N MET A 137 -17.47 26.82 3.28
CA MET A 137 -17.62 28.26 3.07
C MET A 137 -16.29 28.98 2.79
N ASN A 138 -15.15 28.43 3.21
CA ASN A 138 -13.87 29.12 3.16
C ASN A 138 -13.10 28.94 1.84
N GLY A 139 -13.58 28.12 0.89
CA GLY A 139 -13.11 28.10 -0.51
C GLY A 139 -11.60 27.88 -0.74
N LEU A 140 -10.90 27.27 0.20
CA LEU A 140 -9.45 27.06 0.12
C LEU A 140 -9.16 25.75 -0.62
N GLU A 141 -8.28 25.81 -1.63
CA GLU A 141 -7.60 24.62 -2.13
C GLU A 141 -6.79 24.02 -0.99
N LYS A 142 -7.03 22.76 -0.65
CA LYS A 142 -6.34 22.10 0.45
C LYS A 142 -5.96 20.68 0.11
N PHE A 143 -4.78 20.31 0.55
CA PHE A 143 -4.33 18.93 0.52
C PHE A 143 -4.92 18.16 1.71
N ILE A 144 -5.03 16.84 1.56
CA ILE A 144 -5.65 15.97 2.59
C ILE A 144 -4.91 16.05 3.93
N ASN A 145 -3.58 16.17 3.93
CA ASN A 145 -2.78 16.37 5.14
C ASN A 145 -3.16 17.66 5.88
N GLU A 146 -3.48 18.72 5.17
CA GLU A 146 -3.93 19.98 5.77
C GLU A 146 -5.33 19.83 6.38
N LEU A 147 -6.23 19.13 5.68
CA LEU A 147 -7.54 18.77 6.23
C LEU A 147 -7.41 18.00 7.55
N ILE A 148 -6.54 17.00 7.62
CA ILE A 148 -6.30 16.21 8.83
C ILE A 148 -5.82 17.12 9.97
N ASN A 149 -4.85 18.00 9.71
CA ASN A 149 -4.33 18.92 10.72
C ASN A 149 -5.43 19.84 11.29
N MET A 150 -6.29 20.38 10.43
CA MET A 150 -7.39 21.23 10.85
C MET A 150 -8.44 20.47 11.68
N LEU A 151 -8.76 19.24 11.30
CA LEU A 151 -9.68 18.39 12.06
C LEU A 151 -9.14 18.08 13.46
N VAL A 152 -7.84 17.85 13.59
CA VAL A 152 -7.17 17.63 14.87
C VAL A 152 -7.24 18.89 15.74
N GLN A 153 -6.96 20.07 15.17
CA GLN A 153 -7.07 21.35 15.88
C GLN A 153 -8.50 21.64 16.33
N TYR A 154 -9.49 21.39 15.47
CA TYR A 154 -10.91 21.53 15.78
C TYR A 154 -11.37 20.61 16.92
N LYS A 155 -10.91 19.35 16.94
CA LYS A 155 -11.20 18.44 18.07
C LYS A 155 -10.63 18.98 19.39
N ALA A 156 -9.45 19.59 19.36
CA ALA A 156 -8.82 20.16 20.55
C ALA A 156 -9.58 21.38 21.10
N THR A 157 -10.20 22.20 20.23
CA THR A 157 -11.04 23.32 20.67
C THR A 157 -12.36 22.83 21.28
N ILE A 158 -13.02 21.83 20.69
CA ILE A 158 -14.24 21.24 21.26
C ILE A 158 -14.00 20.67 22.66
N LYS A 159 -12.87 19.96 22.87
CA LYS A 159 -12.53 19.40 24.18
C LYS A 159 -12.35 20.46 25.26
N LYS A 160 -11.89 21.67 24.91
CA LYS A 160 -11.72 22.78 25.85
C LYS A 160 -13.04 23.45 26.22
N SER A 161 -14.08 23.35 25.39
CA SER A 161 -15.39 23.95 25.63
C SER A 161 -16.40 23.02 26.33
N ALA A 162 -16.07 21.74 26.52
CA ALA A 162 -16.94 20.80 27.24
C ALA A 162 -16.82 21.04 28.77
N PRO A 163 -17.91 21.30 29.49
CA PRO A 163 -17.88 21.49 30.94
C PRO A 163 -17.40 20.21 31.65
N SER A 164 -16.41 20.37 32.52
CA SER A 164 -15.98 19.32 33.46
C SER A 164 -17.12 19.06 34.45
N TYR A 165 -17.78 17.91 34.34
CA TYR A 165 -18.70 17.42 35.38
C TYR A 165 -17.97 16.40 36.26
#